data_AF-A0A8H4XD72-F1
#
_entry.id   AF-A0A8H4XD72-F1
#
_cell.length_a   1.000
_cell.length_b   1.000
_cell.length_c   1.000
_cell.angle_alpha   90.00
_cell.angle_beta   90.00
_cell.angle_gamma   90.00
#
_symmetry.space_group_name_H-M   'P 1'
#
loop_
_entity.id
_entity.type
_entity.pdbx_description
1 polymer ?
#
loop_
_entity_poly.entity_id
_entity_poly.type
_entity_poly.pdbx_seq_one_letter_code
_entity_poly.pdbx_strand_id
1 'polypeptide(L)'
;MSDSLLTPTFKGYVESTKDALILFEACISGQLIPVHRRPSRHEFETLTKSGNVFIYKIEGSGIRRWGDLLHWTCSRNSEGFLYYRELNEPTSSGETNRVQKKKEVKWQVKDIARQ
;
A
#
# COMPACT_ATOMS: atom_id res chain seq x y z
N MET A 1 -11.42 -27.14 -11.19
CA MET A 1 -11.50 -25.71 -11.58
C MET A 1 -10.10 -25.15 -11.42
N SER A 2 -9.38 -24.92 -12.51
CA SER A 2 -8.06 -24.29 -12.44
C SER A 2 -8.23 -22.94 -11.76
N ASP A 3 -7.60 -22.77 -10.60
CA ASP A 3 -7.61 -21.51 -9.86
C ASP A 3 -6.83 -20.51 -10.72
N SER A 4 -7.54 -19.80 -11.59
CA SER A 4 -6.94 -18.84 -12.50
C SER A 4 -6.27 -17.76 -11.67
N LEU A 5 -4.98 -17.54 -11.92
CA LEU A 5 -4.20 -16.52 -11.23
C LEU A 5 -4.86 -15.17 -11.42
N LEU A 6 -5.05 -14.47 -10.30
CA LEU A 6 -5.61 -13.13 -10.31
C LEU A 6 -4.67 -12.19 -11.07
N THR A 7 -5.22 -11.33 -11.92
CA THR A 7 -4.46 -10.35 -12.71
C THR A 7 -4.87 -8.93 -12.32
N PRO A 8 -3.97 -7.94 -12.44
CA PRO A 8 -4.33 -6.55 -12.21
C PRO A 8 -5.38 -6.09 -13.23
N THR A 9 -6.35 -5.31 -12.77
CA THR A 9 -7.40 -4.73 -13.63
C THR A 9 -6.80 -3.76 -14.63
N PHE A 10 -5.77 -3.02 -14.22
CA PHE A 10 -5.04 -2.10 -15.08
C PHE A 10 -3.55 -2.09 -14.69
N LYS A 11 -2.68 -1.80 -15.66
CA LYS A 11 -1.24 -1.60 -15.44
C LYS A 11 -0.83 -0.20 -15.88
N GLY A 12 -0.46 0.64 -14.93
CA GLY A 12 -0.08 2.03 -15.16
C GLY A 12 -0.10 2.85 -13.89
N TYR A 13 -0.24 4.17 -14.05
CA TYR A 13 -0.31 5.12 -12.94
C TYR A 13 -1.65 5.85 -12.94
N VAL A 14 -2.22 6.03 -11.76
CA VAL A 14 -3.45 6.80 -11.54
C VAL A 14 -3.06 8.04 -10.75
N GLU A 15 -3.00 9.18 -11.43
CA GLU A 15 -2.56 10.44 -10.84
C GLU A 15 -3.74 11.20 -10.25
N SER A 16 -4.85 11.25 -11.00
CA SER A 16 -5.99 12.10 -10.70
C SER A 16 -7.29 11.33 -10.50
N THR A 17 -8.28 11.99 -9.89
CA THR A 17 -9.63 11.44 -9.77
C THR A 17 -10.24 11.17 -11.15
N LYS A 18 -9.90 11.96 -12.17
CA LYS A 18 -10.38 11.76 -13.55
C LYS A 18 -9.89 10.43 -14.13
N ASP A 19 -8.63 10.07 -13.89
CA ASP A 19 -8.06 8.80 -14.35
C ASP A 19 -8.77 7.62 -13.67
N ALA A 20 -9.02 7.74 -12.37
CA ALA A 20 -9.77 6.73 -11.62
C ALA A 20 -11.20 6.55 -12.17
N LEU A 21 -11.89 7.65 -12.51
CA LEU A 21 -13.24 7.60 -13.10
C LEU A 21 -13.25 6.91 -14.47
N ILE A 22 -12.25 7.16 -15.31
CA ILE A 22 -12.11 6.47 -16.61
C ILE A 22 -11.95 4.96 -16.40
N LEU A 23 -11.11 4.55 -15.45
CA LEU A 23 -10.94 3.13 -15.15
C LEU A 23 -12.21 2.49 -14.58
N PHE A 24 -12.96 3.22 -13.73
CA PHE A 24 -14.25 2.74 -13.24
C PHE A 24 -15.27 2.57 -14.37
N GLU A 25 -15.38 3.54 -15.26
CA GLU A 25 -16.28 3.45 -16.42
C GLU A 25 -15.89 2.27 -17.32
N ALA A 26 -14.60 2.07 -17.58
CA ALA A 26 -14.12 0.92 -18.34
C ALA A 26 -14.48 -0.42 -17.67
N CYS A 27 -14.50 -0.50 -16.34
CA CYS A 27 -14.98 -1.68 -15.61
C CYS A 27 -16.51 -1.85 -15.70
N ILE A 28 -17.29 -0.76 -15.63
CA ILE A 28 -18.75 -0.81 -15.71
C ILE A 28 -19.19 -1.21 -17.12
N SER A 29 -18.54 -0.66 -18.14
CA SER A 29 -18.73 -0.98 -19.56
C SER A 29 -18.16 -2.35 -19.97
N GLY A 30 -17.51 -3.08 -19.06
CA GLY A 30 -17.00 -4.44 -19.29
C GLY A 30 -15.72 -4.51 -20.13
N GLN A 31 -15.05 -3.38 -20.39
CA GLN A 31 -13.75 -3.34 -21.08
C GLN A 31 -12.60 -3.81 -20.19
N LEU A 32 -12.69 -3.53 -18.89
CA LEU A 32 -11.75 -4.01 -17.88
C LEU A 32 -12.45 -4.97 -16.91
N ILE A 33 -11.75 -6.04 -16.54
CA ILE A 33 -12.28 -7.06 -15.63
C ILE A 33 -11.93 -6.66 -14.18
N PRO A 34 -12.91 -6.34 -13.32
CA PRO A 34 -12.64 -6.08 -11.92
C PRO A 34 -12.27 -7.36 -11.17
N VAL A 35 -11.66 -7.20 -10.01
CA VAL A 35 -11.34 -8.30 -9.12
C VAL A 35 -12.62 -8.81 -8.44
N HIS A 36 -12.89 -10.11 -8.62
CA HIS A 36 -14.11 -10.78 -8.15
C HIS A 36 -13.90 -11.66 -6.90
N ARG A 37 -12.66 -11.83 -6.44
CA ARG A 37 -12.33 -12.62 -5.25
C ARG A 37 -11.11 -12.06 -4.54
N ARG A 38 -10.95 -12.41 -3.27
CA ARG A 38 -9.72 -12.13 -2.53
C ARG A 38 -8.54 -12.92 -3.14
N PRO A 39 -7.38 -12.29 -3.37
CA PRO A 39 -6.17 -13.02 -3.73
C PRO A 39 -5.76 -14.00 -2.63
N SER A 40 -5.17 -15.13 -3.00
CA SER A 40 -4.53 -16.04 -2.07
C SER A 40 -3.17 -15.48 -1.61
N ARG A 41 -2.64 -16.01 -0.50
CA ARG A 41 -1.34 -15.56 0.06
C ARG A 41 -0.20 -15.58 -0.97
N HIS A 42 -0.13 -16.63 -1.79
CA HIS A 42 0.91 -16.79 -2.81
C HIS A 42 0.75 -15.80 -3.97
N GLU A 43 -0.50 -15.47 -4.34
CA GLU A 43 -0.74 -14.48 -5.39
C GLU A 43 -0.32 -13.08 -4.94
N PHE A 44 -0.48 -12.73 -3.66
CA PHE A 44 -0.12 -11.39 -3.16
C PHE A 44 1.33 -11.00 -3.45
N GLU A 45 2.28 -11.92 -3.32
CA GLU A 45 3.70 -11.67 -3.62
C GLU A 45 3.91 -11.29 -5.09
N THR A 46 3.13 -11.89 -5.99
CA THR A 46 3.21 -11.59 -7.43
C THR A 46 2.44 -10.34 -7.83
N LEU A 47 1.39 -10.00 -7.09
CA LEU A 47 0.47 -8.90 -7.36
C LEU A 47 0.97 -7.56 -6.81
N THR A 48 1.73 -7.58 -5.72
CA THR A 48 2.23 -6.38 -5.03
C THR A 48 3.44 -5.82 -5.77
N LYS A 49 3.18 -5.19 -6.92
CA LYS A 49 4.21 -4.61 -7.79
C LYS A 49 3.80 -3.21 -8.21
N SER A 50 4.79 -2.35 -8.39
CA SER A 50 4.57 -1.00 -8.92
C SER A 50 3.82 -1.06 -10.26
N GLY A 51 2.84 -0.17 -10.40
CA GLY A 51 2.00 -0.05 -11.59
C GLY A 51 0.80 -1.00 -11.64
N ASN A 52 0.67 -1.98 -10.74
CA ASN A 52 -0.53 -2.80 -10.69
C ASN A 52 -1.68 -2.04 -10.01
N VAL A 53 -2.81 -1.93 -10.72
CA VAL A 53 -4.02 -1.29 -10.25
C VAL A 53 -5.16 -2.31 -10.18
N PHE A 54 -5.84 -2.34 -9.04
CA PHE A 54 -6.93 -3.28 -8.77
C PHE A 54 -8.22 -2.52 -8.51
N ILE A 55 -9.29 -2.92 -9.19
CA ILE A 55 -10.64 -2.39 -8.98
C ILE A 55 -11.51 -3.55 -8.55
N TYR A 56 -12.27 -3.41 -7.47
CA TYR A 56 -13.16 -4.46 -6.97
C TYR A 56 -14.49 -3.87 -6.50
N LYS A 57 -15.55 -4.67 -6.63
CA LYS A 57 -16.84 -4.37 -6.01
C LYS A 57 -16.83 -4.88 -4.58
N ILE A 58 -17.24 -4.08 -3.61
CA ILE A 58 -17.33 -4.53 -2.21
C ILE A 58 -18.35 -5.67 -2.09
N GLU A 59 -19.47 -5.55 -2.81
CA GLU A 59 -20.46 -6.59 -2.96
C GLU A 59 -19.97 -7.68 -3.94
N GLY A 60 -20.13 -8.93 -3.56
CA GLY A 60 -19.76 -10.09 -4.38
C GLY A 60 -18.29 -10.51 -4.33
N SER A 61 -17.33 -9.60 -4.14
CA SER A 61 -15.91 -9.98 -4.07
C SER A 61 -15.45 -10.55 -2.73
N GLY A 62 -16.18 -10.23 -1.66
CA GLY A 62 -15.77 -10.51 -0.27
C GLY A 62 -14.62 -9.62 0.23
N ILE A 63 -14.19 -8.62 -0.55
CA ILE A 63 -13.12 -7.68 -0.18
C ILE A 63 -13.74 -6.41 0.42
N ARG A 64 -13.65 -6.26 1.75
CA ARG A 64 -14.05 -5.02 2.46
C ARG A 64 -12.91 -4.04 2.68
N ARG A 65 -11.70 -4.59 2.86
CA ARG A 65 -10.44 -3.86 2.95
C ARG A 65 -9.43 -4.64 2.14
N TRP A 66 -8.71 -3.93 1.27
CA TRP A 66 -7.52 -4.48 0.66
C TRP A 66 -6.52 -4.80 1.78
N GLY A 67 -6.09 -6.05 1.87
CA GLY A 67 -5.14 -6.50 2.87
C GLY A 67 -4.03 -7.19 2.12
N ASP A 68 -2.86 -6.56 2.12
CA ASP A 68 -1.63 -7.13 1.60
C ASP A 68 -0.77 -7.63 2.76
N LEU A 69 0.43 -8.12 2.43
CA LEU A 69 1.39 -8.66 3.40
C LEU A 69 2.46 -7.63 3.79
N LEU A 70 2.28 -6.36 3.42
CA LEU A 70 3.27 -5.31 3.63
C LEU A 70 2.94 -4.44 4.85
N HIS A 71 3.97 -3.75 5.33
CA HIS A 71 3.82 -2.73 6.37
C HIS A 71 3.68 -1.36 5.72
N TRP A 72 2.66 -0.60 6.15
CA TRP A 72 2.33 0.70 5.58
C TRP A 72 2.36 1.79 6.63
N THR A 73 2.73 3.01 6.23
CA THR A 73 2.49 4.21 7.03
C THR A 73 1.00 4.44 7.28
N CYS A 74 0.65 5.21 8.31
CA CYS A 74 -0.70 5.76 8.45
C CYS A 74 -1.15 6.48 7.16
N SER A 75 -2.46 6.45 6.88
CA SER A 75 -3.01 7.04 5.68
C SER A 75 -2.78 8.54 5.62
N ARG A 76 -2.46 9.05 4.43
CA ARG A 76 -2.43 10.48 4.13
C ARG A 76 -3.52 10.78 3.11
N ASN A 77 -4.44 11.68 3.45
CA ASN A 77 -5.46 12.15 2.52
C ASN A 77 -4.86 13.20 1.60
N SER A 78 -4.99 13.02 0.29
CA SER A 78 -4.70 14.06 -0.69
C SER A 78 -5.61 13.86 -1.89
N GLU A 79 -6.31 14.92 -2.32
CA GLU A 79 -7.12 14.95 -3.55
C GLU A 79 -8.10 13.77 -3.74
N GLY A 80 -8.72 13.30 -2.65
CA GLY A 80 -9.68 12.19 -2.70
C GLY A 80 -9.04 10.79 -2.74
N PHE A 81 -7.72 10.71 -2.61
CA PHE A 81 -6.98 9.46 -2.46
C PHE A 81 -6.40 9.32 -1.06
N LEU A 82 -6.26 8.07 -0.63
CA LEU A 82 -5.49 7.69 0.56
C LEU A 82 -4.15 7.13 0.11
N TYR A 83 -3.07 7.80 0.50
CA TYR A 83 -1.71 7.39 0.20
C TYR A 83 -1.11 6.66 1.39
N TYR A 84 -0.38 5.60 1.06
CA TYR A 84 0.37 4.77 1.98
C TYR A 84 1.78 4.60 1.43
N ARG A 85 2.79 4.58 2.31
CA ARG A 85 4.18 4.28 1.93
C ARG A 85 4.61 2.97 2.58
N GLU A 86 5.25 2.11 1.81
CA GLU A 86 5.81 0.84 2.28
C GLU A 86 6.92 1.10 3.31
N LEU A 87 6.96 0.26 4.33
CA LEU A 87 7.94 0.28 5.41
C LEU A 87 8.66 -1.06 5.47
N ASN A 88 9.98 -1.02 5.66
CA ASN A 88 10.79 -2.23 5.82
C ASN A 88 10.56 -2.91 7.19
N GLU A 89 10.03 -2.18 8.16
CA GLU A 89 9.79 -2.66 9.53
C GLU A 89 8.38 -2.27 9.99
N PRO A 90 7.72 -3.11 10.81
CA PRO A 90 6.42 -2.79 11.37
C PRO A 90 6.51 -1.54 12.23
N THR A 91 5.59 -0.59 12.02
CA THR A 91 5.48 0.56 12.92
C THR A 91 5.15 0.06 14.32
N SER A 92 5.94 0.44 15.33
CA SER A 92 5.58 0.28 16.73
C SER A 92 4.33 1.10 17.02
N SER A 93 3.16 0.47 16.87
CA SER A 93 1.84 1.11 16.95
C SER A 93 1.56 1.55 18.38
N GLY A 94 1.89 2.79 18.70
CA GLY A 94 1.42 3.46 19.90
C GLY A 94 2.24 4.69 20.23
N GLU A 95 1.86 5.86 19.71
CA GLU A 95 2.12 7.13 20.39
C GLU A 95 1.30 8.29 19.79
N THR A 96 0.41 8.83 20.61
CA THR A 96 -0.07 10.21 20.54
C THR A 96 1.13 11.16 20.43
N ASN A 97 1.04 12.15 19.55
CA ASN A 97 1.92 13.32 19.42
C ASN A 97 2.93 13.52 20.56
N ARG A 98 4.15 13.00 20.40
CA ARG A 98 5.32 13.49 21.13
C ARG A 98 6.38 13.89 20.12
N VAL A 99 6.65 15.19 20.08
CA VAL A 99 7.79 15.78 19.37
C VAL A 99 9.02 14.94 19.72
N GLN A 100 9.58 14.27 18.71
CA GLN A 100 10.83 13.53 18.84
C GLN A 100 11.94 14.53 19.18
N LYS A 101 12.28 14.66 20.47
CA LYS A 101 13.58 15.20 20.86
C LYS A 101 14.62 14.29 20.23
N LYS A 102 15.36 14.81 19.23
CA LYS A 102 16.62 14.19 18.78
C LYS A 102 17.42 13.85 20.04
N LYS A 103 17.67 12.57 20.28
CA LYS A 103 18.63 12.16 21.31
C LYS A 103 19.98 12.69 20.86
N GLU A 104 20.45 13.72 21.57
CA GLU A 104 21.79 14.24 21.44
C GLU A 104 22.76 13.09 21.75
N VAL A 105 23.47 12.62 20.73
CA VAL A 105 24.47 11.57 20.88
C VAL A 105 25.65 12.21 21.62
N LYS A 106 25.78 11.90 22.90
CA LYS A 106 26.87 12.35 23.74
C LYS A 106 28.13 11.56 23.35
N TRP A 107 28.99 12.16 22.53
CA TRP A 107 30.32 11.64 22.25
C TRP A 107 31.19 11.80 23.52
N GLN A 108 31.60 10.69 24.12
CA GLN A 108 32.68 10.69 25.11
C GLN A 108 33.99 10.39 24.40
N VAL A 109 34.84 11.40 24.31
CA VAL A 109 36.26 11.20 24.01
C VAL A 109 36.97 10.96 25.33
N LYS A 110 37.46 9.74 25.55
CA LYS A 110 38.47 9.50 26.59
C LYS A 110 39.82 9.79 25.97
N ASP A 111 40.40 10.92 26.38
CA ASP A 111 41.80 11.20 26.14
C ASP A 111 42.63 10.29 27.06
N ILE A 112 43.41 9.38 26.47
CA ILE A 112 44.54 8.74 27.15
C ILE A 112 45.77 9.34 26.50
N ALA A 113 45.99 10.61 26.80
CA ALA A 113 47.29 11.22 26.63
C ALA A 113 48.22 10.65 27.71
N ARG A 114 49.16 9.85 27.23
CA ARG A 114 50.51 9.63 27.77
C ARG A 114 50.95 10.71 28.78
N GLN A 115 51.14 10.36 30.04
CA GLN A 115 52.42 10.16 30.75
C GLN A 115 52.16 9.86 32.21
#